data_AF-A0A2T9VLJ1-F1
#
_entry.id   AF-A0A2T9VLJ1-F1
#
_cell.length_a   1.000
_cell.length_b   1.000
_cell.length_c   1.000
_cell.angle_alpha   90.00
_cell.angle_beta   90.00
_cell.angle_gamma   90.00
#
_symmetry.space_group_name_H-M   'P 1'
#
loop_
_entity.id
_entity.type
_entity.pdbx_description
1 polymer ?
#
loop_
_entity_poly.entity_id
_entity_poly.type
_entity_poly.pdbx_seq_one_letter_code
_entity_poly.pdbx_strand_id
1 'polypeptide(L)'
;HTDFSALKRFTVAAGERVSLYAQKLGIKMFAGKGKVEIQAQGDEMTLDALKDIRISSSEGKLIISAKQEIVLTSCGGYIRIADGTVECAAPDKIIERGAVWQKFGGQSISQAMQSWENA
;
A
#
# COMPACT_ATOMS: atom_id res chain seq x y z
N HIS A 1 -31.42 -10.57 8.93
CA HIS A 1 -30.69 -9.33 8.59
C HIS A 1 -30.64 -8.49 9.85
N THR A 2 -29.61 -7.70 10.02
CA THR A 2 -29.44 -6.81 11.17
C THR A 2 -28.85 -5.53 10.63
N ASP A 3 -29.57 -4.43 10.78
CA ASP A 3 -29.22 -3.14 10.18
C ASP A 3 -29.03 -2.10 11.28
N PHE A 4 -27.94 -1.34 11.16
CA PHE A 4 -27.63 -0.23 12.04
C PHE A 4 -27.47 1.02 11.20
N SER A 5 -28.20 2.08 11.56
CA SER A 5 -28.19 3.35 10.84
C SER A 5 -28.01 4.49 11.83
N ALA A 6 -27.13 5.43 11.51
CA ALA A 6 -26.92 6.63 12.31
C ALA A 6 -26.89 7.86 11.40
N LEU A 7 -27.63 8.91 11.78
CA LEU A 7 -27.73 10.14 10.97
C LEU A 7 -26.44 10.99 11.02
N LYS A 8 -25.75 10.99 12.17
CA LYS A 8 -24.55 11.83 12.38
C LYS A 8 -23.27 11.01 12.46
N ARG A 9 -23.22 10.01 13.36
CA ARG A 9 -22.01 9.23 13.62
C ARG A 9 -22.35 7.85 14.15
N PHE A 10 -21.61 6.85 13.66
CA PHE A 10 -21.55 5.51 14.23
C PHE A 10 -20.09 5.27 14.68
N THR A 11 -19.88 5.01 15.97
CA THR A 11 -18.55 4.77 16.56
C THR A 11 -18.58 3.45 17.32
N VAL A 12 -17.57 2.60 17.11
CA VAL A 12 -17.39 1.35 17.85
C VAL A 12 -16.05 1.43 18.59
N ALA A 13 -16.07 1.18 19.89
CA ALA A 13 -14.90 1.04 20.73
C ALA A 13 -15.03 -0.24 21.54
N ALA A 14 -13.98 -1.07 21.55
CA ALA A 14 -13.94 -2.32 22.30
C ALA A 14 -12.63 -2.38 23.07
N GLY A 15 -12.67 -2.86 24.33
CA GLY A 15 -11.48 -2.97 25.17
C GLY A 15 -10.52 -4.08 24.77
N GLU A 16 -10.98 -5.05 23.97
CA GLU A 16 -10.19 -6.22 23.58
C GLU A 16 -10.11 -6.39 22.06
N ARG A 17 -11.25 -6.62 21.39
CA ARG A 17 -11.28 -6.93 19.95
C ARG A 17 -12.57 -6.48 19.29
N VAL A 18 -12.44 -6.04 18.04
CA VAL A 18 -13.54 -5.99 17.06
C VAL A 18 -13.24 -7.05 16.00
N SER A 19 -14.20 -7.94 15.72
CA SER A 19 -14.06 -8.97 14.68
C SER A 19 -15.24 -8.90 13.71
N LEU A 20 -14.95 -8.84 12.41
CA LEU A 20 -15.93 -8.77 11.32
C LEU A 20 -15.72 -9.96 10.39
N TYR A 21 -16.76 -10.75 10.18
CA TYR A 21 -16.68 -11.95 9.35
C TYR A 21 -17.95 -12.09 8.49
N ALA A 22 -17.76 -12.46 7.23
CA ALA A 22 -18.85 -12.73 6.29
C ALA A 22 -18.57 -14.02 5.51
N GLN A 23 -19.47 -15.00 5.63
CA GLN A 23 -19.25 -16.35 5.08
C GLN A 23 -19.48 -16.46 3.56
N LYS A 24 -20.44 -15.70 3.00
CA LYS A 24 -20.93 -15.92 1.62
C LYS A 24 -20.77 -14.74 0.67
N LEU A 25 -21.15 -13.54 1.12
CA LEU A 25 -21.27 -12.35 0.26
C LEU A 25 -20.13 -11.33 0.45
N GLY A 26 -19.16 -11.65 1.32
CA GLY A 26 -18.01 -10.80 1.60
C GLY A 26 -18.32 -9.54 2.43
N ILE A 27 -17.32 -8.68 2.57
CA ILE A 27 -17.38 -7.41 3.30
C ILE A 27 -17.22 -6.28 2.28
N LYS A 28 -18.02 -5.22 2.45
CA LYS A 28 -17.93 -3.99 1.67
C LYS A 28 -17.76 -2.81 2.62
N MET A 29 -16.77 -1.96 2.34
CA MET A 29 -16.49 -0.75 3.12
C MET A 29 -16.30 0.41 2.15
N PHE A 30 -17.15 1.43 2.26
CA PHE A 30 -17.14 2.59 1.36
C PHE A 30 -17.28 3.88 2.15
N ALA A 31 -16.61 4.93 1.69
CA ALA A 31 -16.85 6.31 2.11
C ALA A 31 -17.21 7.13 0.87
N GLY A 32 -18.42 7.70 0.81
CA GLY A 32 -18.83 8.53 -0.33
C GLY A 32 -18.07 9.85 -0.42
N LYS A 33 -17.61 10.36 0.73
CA LYS A 33 -16.71 11.51 0.88
C LYS A 33 -15.88 11.30 2.15
N GLY A 34 -14.74 11.98 2.24
CA GLY A 34 -13.85 11.91 3.39
C GLY A 34 -12.83 10.77 3.29
N LYS A 35 -11.81 10.84 4.14
CA LYS A 35 -10.69 9.89 4.17
C LYS A 35 -11.11 8.56 4.80
N VAL A 36 -10.64 7.46 4.23
CA VAL A 36 -10.64 6.15 4.90
C VAL A 36 -9.27 5.94 5.53
N GLU A 37 -9.24 5.64 6.82
CA GLU A 37 -8.03 5.39 7.58
C GLU A 37 -8.12 4.02 8.25
N ILE A 38 -7.11 3.20 8.02
CA ILE A 38 -6.95 1.89 8.65
C ILE A 38 -5.53 1.87 9.22
N GLN A 39 -5.37 1.58 10.51
CA GLN A 39 -4.09 1.64 11.20
C GLN A 39 -4.02 0.54 12.26
N ALA A 40 -2.87 -0.11 12.36
CA ALA A 40 -2.46 -0.91 13.51
C ALA A 40 -1.34 -0.15 14.21
N GLN A 41 -1.65 0.59 15.28
CA GLN A 41 -0.73 1.58 15.86
C GLN A 41 0.35 0.97 16.76
N GLY A 42 0.11 -0.24 17.27
CA GLY A 42 1.04 -0.94 18.16
C GLY A 42 1.40 -2.35 17.70
N ASP A 43 0.94 -2.77 16.52
CA ASP A 43 1.11 -4.14 16.03
C ASP A 43 1.06 -4.21 14.49
N GLU A 44 1.19 -5.40 13.93
CA GLU A 44 1.16 -5.67 12.49
C GLU A 44 -0.22 -5.44 11.85
N MET A 45 -0.19 -5.09 10.55
CA MET A 45 -1.36 -5.13 9.67
C MET A 45 -1.12 -6.14 8.54
N THR A 46 -2.02 -7.11 8.39
CA THR A 46 -1.97 -8.14 7.35
C THR A 46 -3.13 -7.97 6.36
N LEU A 47 -2.84 -8.05 5.05
CA LEU A 47 -3.84 -8.02 3.98
C LEU A 47 -3.57 -9.18 3.01
N ASP A 48 -4.36 -10.25 3.13
CA ASP A 48 -4.25 -11.45 2.30
C ASP A 48 -5.53 -11.71 1.49
N ALA A 49 -5.35 -12.29 0.30
CA ALA A 49 -6.44 -12.79 -0.52
C ALA A 49 -6.03 -14.09 -1.23
N LEU A 50 -6.98 -15.03 -1.36
CA LEU A 50 -6.79 -16.24 -2.18
C LEU A 50 -6.66 -15.93 -3.67
N LYS A 51 -7.28 -14.83 -4.11
CA LYS A 51 -7.22 -14.32 -5.48
C LYS A 51 -6.49 -12.98 -5.46
N ASP A 52 -6.71 -12.15 -6.48
CA ASP A 52 -6.01 -10.88 -6.63
C ASP A 52 -6.28 -9.88 -5.50
N ILE A 53 -5.24 -9.14 -5.13
CA ILE A 53 -5.33 -7.85 -4.45
C ILE A 53 -5.18 -6.74 -5.49
N ARG A 54 -6.07 -5.73 -5.47
CA ARG A 54 -6.00 -4.56 -6.36
C ARG A 54 -5.87 -3.29 -5.52
N ILE A 55 -4.82 -2.52 -5.76
CA ILE A 55 -4.55 -1.24 -5.11
C ILE A 55 -4.37 -0.19 -6.20
N SER A 56 -5.20 0.86 -6.19
CA SER A 56 -5.21 1.88 -7.25
C SER A 56 -5.65 3.25 -6.71
N SER A 57 -5.09 4.31 -7.29
CA SER A 57 -5.58 5.69 -7.13
C SER A 57 -5.95 6.23 -8.50
N SER A 58 -7.16 6.77 -8.65
CA SER A 58 -7.67 7.23 -9.96
C SER A 58 -7.17 8.61 -10.35
N GLU A 59 -7.01 9.51 -9.38
CA GLU A 59 -6.66 10.92 -9.61
C GLU A 59 -5.44 11.37 -8.78
N GLY A 60 -4.93 10.49 -7.92
CA GLY A 60 -3.84 10.79 -6.99
C GLY A 60 -2.62 9.93 -7.20
N LYS A 61 -1.95 9.61 -6.09
CA LYS A 61 -0.73 8.80 -6.06
C LYS A 61 -0.87 7.63 -5.08
N LEU A 62 -0.14 6.57 -5.35
CA LEU A 62 0.13 5.51 -4.37
C LEU A 62 1.44 5.84 -3.66
N ILE A 63 1.41 5.91 -2.33
CA ILE A 63 2.60 6.08 -1.50
C ILE A 63 2.76 4.82 -0.66
N ILE A 64 3.86 4.11 -0.87
CA ILE A 64 4.27 2.95 -0.06
C ILE A 64 5.59 3.33 0.58
N SER A 65 5.66 3.27 1.90
CA SER A 65 6.83 3.71 2.66
C SER A 65 7.01 2.80 3.86
N ALA A 66 8.25 2.42 4.10
CA ALA A 66 8.63 1.63 5.27
C ALA A 66 9.91 2.24 5.87
N LYS A 67 10.05 2.12 7.19
CA LYS A 67 11.24 2.58 7.90
C LYS A 67 12.44 1.67 7.66
N GLN A 68 12.21 0.36 7.59
CA GLN A 68 13.26 -0.65 7.47
C GLN A 68 13.40 -1.13 6.03
N GLU A 69 12.32 -1.67 5.46
CA GLU A 69 12.40 -2.37 4.19
C GLU A 69 11.06 -2.42 3.45
N ILE A 70 11.11 -2.34 2.12
CA ILE A 70 10.01 -2.72 1.22
C ILE A 70 10.49 -3.90 0.38
N VAL A 71 9.70 -4.98 0.34
CA VAL A 71 9.94 -6.14 -0.54
C VAL A 71 8.72 -6.41 -1.39
N LEU A 72 8.90 -6.42 -2.71
CA LEU A 72 7.89 -6.83 -3.69
C LEU A 72 8.39 -8.13 -4.32
N THR A 73 7.63 -9.22 -4.26
CA THR A 73 8.08 -10.53 -4.77
C THR A 73 7.07 -11.16 -5.71
N SER A 74 7.56 -11.93 -6.69
CA SER A 74 6.74 -12.78 -7.55
C SER A 74 7.58 -13.86 -8.22
N CYS A 75 7.19 -15.13 -8.09
CA CYS A 75 7.84 -16.28 -8.73
C CYS A 75 9.39 -16.29 -8.59
N GLY A 76 9.91 -15.84 -7.43
CA GLY A 76 11.35 -15.77 -7.15
C GLY A 76 12.05 -14.48 -7.60
N GLY A 77 11.41 -13.65 -8.43
CA GLY A 77 11.87 -12.28 -8.71
C GLY A 77 11.44 -11.32 -7.60
N TYR A 78 12.22 -10.25 -7.40
CA TYR A 78 11.90 -9.24 -6.40
C TYR A 78 12.43 -7.84 -6.71
N ILE A 79 11.79 -6.87 -6.05
CA ILE A 79 12.31 -5.52 -5.83
C ILE A 79 12.42 -5.32 -4.33
N ARG A 80 13.61 -4.97 -3.85
CA ARG A 80 13.90 -4.71 -2.44
C ARG A 80 14.44 -3.31 -2.27
N ILE A 81 13.89 -2.56 -1.32
CA ILE A 81 14.34 -1.21 -0.96
C ILE A 81 14.71 -1.23 0.52
N ALA A 82 16.00 -1.15 0.83
CA ALA A 82 16.55 -1.16 2.19
C ALA A 82 17.93 -0.50 2.22
N ASP A 83 18.30 0.09 3.36
CA ASP A 83 19.66 0.62 3.60
C ASP A 83 20.18 1.57 2.51
N GLY A 84 19.29 2.39 1.92
CA GLY A 84 19.62 3.31 0.83
C GLY A 84 19.89 2.62 -0.52
N THR A 85 19.62 1.32 -0.63
CA THR A 85 19.84 0.50 -1.82
C THR A 85 18.49 0.07 -2.42
N VAL A 86 18.40 0.11 -3.74
CA VAL A 86 17.32 -0.52 -4.51
C VAL A 86 17.92 -1.71 -5.25
N GLU A 87 17.42 -2.90 -4.96
CA GLU A 87 17.81 -4.14 -5.61
C GLU A 87 16.65 -4.66 -6.44
N CYS A 88 16.87 -4.83 -7.75
CA CYS A 88 15.93 -5.43 -8.69
C CYS A 88 16.57 -6.72 -9.20
N ALA A 89 15.95 -7.86 -8.94
CA ALA A 89 16.52 -9.18 -9.24
C ALA A 89 15.47 -10.15 -9.78
N ALA A 90 15.89 -11.04 -10.68
CA ALA A 90 15.06 -12.11 -11.22
C ALA A 90 15.91 -13.36 -11.52
N PRO A 91 15.38 -14.59 -11.34
CA PRO A 91 16.11 -15.82 -11.65
C PRO A 91 16.44 -16.04 -13.14
N ASP A 92 15.63 -15.50 -14.05
CA ASP A 92 15.80 -15.65 -15.51
C ASP A 92 16.28 -14.34 -16.14
N LYS A 93 15.41 -13.32 -16.18
CA LYS A 93 15.71 -12.04 -16.86
C LYS A 93 14.96 -10.86 -16.26
N ILE A 94 15.63 -9.70 -16.28
CA ILE A 94 15.04 -8.37 -16.13
C ILE A 94 14.99 -7.75 -17.53
N ILE A 95 13.82 -7.25 -17.95
CA ILE A 95 13.62 -6.69 -19.28
C ILE A 95 13.22 -5.21 -19.14
N GLU A 96 14.14 -4.32 -19.48
CA GLU A 96 13.93 -2.87 -19.53
C GLU A 96 13.60 -2.44 -20.97
N ARG A 97 12.38 -1.95 -21.23
CA ARG A 97 11.96 -1.46 -22.56
C ARG A 97 11.65 0.02 -22.50
N GLY A 98 12.42 0.83 -23.24
CA GLY A 98 12.19 2.27 -23.31
C GLY A 98 12.85 2.91 -24.52
N ALA A 99 12.40 4.10 -24.89
CA ALA A 99 13.06 4.91 -25.93
C ALA A 99 14.42 5.45 -25.45
N VAL A 100 14.57 5.70 -24.15
CA VAL A 100 15.78 6.22 -23.50
C VAL A 100 15.94 5.56 -22.13
N TRP A 101 17.15 5.12 -21.80
CA TRP A 101 17.55 4.68 -20.46
C TRP A 101 18.83 5.42 -20.05
N GLN A 102 18.83 6.06 -18.88
CA GLN A 102 19.93 6.90 -18.41
C GLN A 102 20.18 6.67 -16.92
N LYS A 103 21.45 6.81 -16.50
CA LYS A 103 21.88 6.70 -15.11
C LYS A 103 22.50 8.03 -14.66
N PHE A 104 22.01 8.57 -13.55
CA PHE A 104 22.53 9.78 -12.90
C PHE A 104 23.25 9.43 -11.60
N GLY A 105 23.82 10.44 -10.94
CA GLY A 105 24.30 10.30 -9.55
C GLY A 105 23.15 9.95 -8.60
N GLY A 106 23.46 9.24 -7.52
CA GLY A 106 22.46 8.87 -6.51
C GLY A 106 21.86 10.10 -5.81
N GLN A 107 20.58 10.02 -5.47
CA GLN A 107 19.84 11.07 -4.78
C GLN A 107 18.88 10.43 -3.77
N SER A 108 18.71 11.06 -2.60
CA SER A 108 17.75 10.62 -1.58
C SER A 108 16.33 11.08 -1.90
N ILE A 109 15.32 10.42 -1.30
CA ILE A 109 13.91 10.80 -1.51
C ILE A 109 13.61 12.23 -1.03
N SER A 110 14.25 12.71 0.04
CA SER A 110 14.05 14.08 0.53
C SER A 110 14.56 15.13 -0.47
N GLN A 111 15.72 14.89 -1.08
CA GLN A 111 16.27 15.74 -2.15
C GLN A 111 15.39 15.69 -3.40
N ALA A 112 14.89 14.51 -3.78
CA ALA A 112 14.01 14.35 -4.93
C ALA A 112 12.66 15.06 -4.73
N MET A 113 12.03 14.91 -3.56
CA MET A 113 10.75 15.56 -3.25
C MET A 113 10.83 17.09 -3.31
N GLN A 114 11.91 17.68 -2.78
CA GLN A 114 12.14 19.12 -2.90
C GLN A 114 12.23 19.56 -4.36
N SER A 115 12.84 18.76 -5.24
CA SER A 115 12.92 19.12 -6.66
C SER A 115 11.55 19.07 -7.36
N TRP A 116 10.68 18.13 -6.98
CA TRP A 116 9.34 17.99 -7.57
C TRP A 116 8.36 19.06 -7.11
N GLU A 117 8.49 19.55 -5.88
CA GLU A 117 7.64 20.64 -5.37
C GLU A 117 8.00 22.01 -5.97
N ASN A 118 9.26 22.17 -6.39
CA ASN A 118 9.76 23.40 -7.01
C ASN A 118 9.67 23.41 -8.55
N ALA A 119 9.20 22.30 -9.15
CA ALA A 119 9.01 22.15 -10.60
C ALA A 119 7.56 22.41 -11.00
#